data_AF-A0A7K2MW29-F1
#
_entry.id   AF-A0A7K2MW29-F1
#
_cell.length_a   1.000
_cell.length_b   1.000
_cell.length_c   1.000
_cell.angle_alpha   90.00
_cell.angle_beta   90.00
_cell.angle_gamma   90.00
#
_symmetry.space_group_name_H-M   'P 1'
#
loop_
_entity.id
_entity.type
_entity.pdbx_description
1 polymer ?
#
loop_
_entity_poly.entity_id
_entity_poly.type
_entity_poly.pdbx_seq_one_letter_code
_entity_poly.pdbx_strand_id
1 'polypeptide(L)'
;LDPVERVALASRVRTRPVRLEDGWWREDVGPLVGQRTLSGAPVALLWRRGGYVAVHPATGRETPVEKANAGEFEPRAVMFYRPLPERRLGPLRLLRFCLAGTRGDLTGLLLAGLVTVGLGALVPIATGKVLGEFVPKAQTGLIVQVCLAVMLSSVVAAAFMLLQNLTILRLEGRIEATLQPAVWDRLLRLPTKFFTERSTGELASAAMGISAIRRLLAGVGPTVAQSVTVGAVNLVLLLWFSVPMALAAIGMLVVVAGVFLGLGLWQVRWQRRLVKLTNKLNNQAFQTLRGLPKLRVAAAENYAYAAWAERFAHSRELQRRAGR
;
A
#
# COMPACT_ATOMS: atom_id res chain seq x y z
N LEU A 1 -0.09 -12.32 -34.13
CA LEU A 1 -0.80 -11.78 -32.96
C LEU A 1 -1.86 -12.78 -32.56
N ASP A 2 -1.70 -13.36 -31.38
CA ASP A 2 -2.70 -14.27 -30.79
C ASP A 2 -4.08 -13.55 -30.78
N PRO A 3 -5.22 -14.20 -31.08
CA PRO A 3 -6.55 -13.60 -30.91
C PRO A 3 -6.73 -12.86 -29.57
N VAL A 4 -6.14 -13.37 -28.48
CA VAL A 4 -6.15 -12.72 -27.17
C VAL A 4 -5.38 -11.39 -27.18
N GLU A 5 -4.22 -11.34 -27.83
CA GLU A 5 -3.41 -10.12 -27.97
C GLU A 5 -4.10 -9.08 -28.86
N ARG A 6 -4.80 -9.50 -29.93
CA ARG A 6 -5.56 -8.57 -30.80
C ARG A 6 -6.69 -7.88 -30.03
N VAL A 7 -7.44 -8.65 -29.24
CA VAL A 7 -8.52 -8.11 -28.40
C VAL A 7 -7.94 -7.20 -27.30
N ALA A 8 -6.79 -7.57 -26.71
CA ALA A 8 -6.10 -6.75 -25.73
C ALA A 8 -5.66 -5.39 -26.32
N LEU A 9 -5.06 -5.40 -27.51
CA LEU A 9 -4.65 -4.20 -28.25
C LEU A 9 -5.86 -3.29 -28.57
N ALA A 10 -6.93 -3.86 -29.11
CA ALA A 10 -8.17 -3.13 -29.41
C ALA A 10 -8.80 -2.53 -28.15
N SER A 11 -8.77 -3.27 -27.04
CA SER A 11 -9.31 -2.85 -25.74
C SER A 11 -8.36 -1.95 -24.96
N ARG A 12 -7.19 -1.61 -25.51
CA ARG A 12 -6.16 -0.81 -24.83
C ARG A 12 -5.68 -1.43 -23.52
N VAL A 13 -5.64 -2.75 -23.41
CA VAL A 13 -5.17 -3.50 -22.23
C VAL A 13 -3.80 -4.09 -22.51
N ARG A 14 -2.86 -4.00 -21.56
CA ARG A 14 -1.56 -4.69 -21.68
C ARG A 14 -1.67 -6.11 -21.14
N THR A 15 -1.02 -7.03 -21.85
CA THR A 15 -0.95 -8.45 -21.49
C THR A 15 0.48 -8.86 -21.18
N ARG A 16 0.63 -9.89 -20.36
CA ARG A 16 1.91 -10.58 -20.15
C ARG A 16 1.70 -12.09 -20.29
N PRO A 17 2.50 -12.79 -21.10
CA PRO A 17 2.51 -14.24 -21.09
C PRO A 17 3.09 -14.74 -19.76
N VAL A 18 2.40 -15.69 -19.14
CA VAL A 18 2.78 -16.36 -17.90
C VAL A 18 2.87 -17.86 -18.19
N ARG A 19 3.94 -18.49 -17.72
CA ARG A 19 4.06 -19.95 -17.79
C ARG A 19 3.47 -20.53 -16.51
N LEU A 20 2.55 -21.47 -16.66
CA LEU A 20 1.96 -22.21 -15.56
C LEU A 20 2.90 -23.36 -15.20
N GLU A 21 3.67 -23.18 -14.13
CA GLU A 21 4.57 -24.19 -13.57
C GLU A 21 3.83 -25.11 -12.58
N ASP A 22 4.43 -26.23 -12.19
CA ASP A 22 3.80 -27.17 -11.28
C ASP A 22 3.37 -26.51 -9.96
N GLY A 23 2.10 -26.70 -9.58
CA GLY A 23 1.54 -26.11 -8.36
C GLY A 23 1.04 -24.67 -8.48
N TRP A 24 1.01 -24.09 -9.69
CA TRP A 24 0.53 -22.72 -9.95
C TRP A 24 -0.86 -22.42 -9.35
N TRP A 25 -1.72 -23.43 -9.20
CA TRP A 25 -3.07 -23.28 -8.66
C TRP A 25 -3.12 -22.96 -7.15
N ARG A 26 -1.97 -23.00 -6.45
CA ARG A 26 -1.84 -22.73 -5.00
C ARG A 26 -1.41 -21.31 -4.65
N GLU A 27 -0.98 -20.52 -5.62
CA GLU A 27 -0.47 -19.15 -5.38
C GLU A 27 -1.26 -18.12 -6.17
N ASP A 28 -1.66 -17.01 -5.53
CA ASP A 28 -2.39 -15.93 -6.21
C ASP A 28 -1.42 -15.12 -7.10
N VAL A 29 -1.43 -15.42 -8.39
CA VAL A 29 -0.70 -14.70 -9.46
C VAL A 29 -1.62 -13.69 -10.16
N GLY A 30 -2.90 -13.63 -9.76
CA GLY A 30 -3.92 -12.76 -10.35
C GLY A 30 -4.77 -13.43 -11.43
N PRO A 31 -5.66 -12.67 -12.08
CA PRO A 31 -6.56 -13.21 -13.11
C PRO A 31 -5.80 -13.56 -14.38
N LEU A 32 -5.99 -14.80 -14.84
CA LEU A 32 -5.32 -15.38 -15.99
C LEU A 32 -6.36 -15.83 -17.03
N VAL A 33 -6.00 -15.76 -18.30
CA VAL A 33 -6.74 -16.44 -19.38
C VAL A 33 -5.86 -17.57 -19.89
N GLY A 34 -6.32 -18.79 -19.68
CA GLY A 34 -5.69 -20.00 -20.19
C GLY A 34 -6.49 -20.58 -21.36
N GLN A 35 -5.96 -21.66 -21.92
CA GLN A 35 -6.66 -22.48 -22.90
C GLN A 35 -6.72 -23.92 -22.39
N ARG A 36 -7.79 -24.64 -22.73
CA ARG A 36 -7.89 -26.08 -22.43
C ARG A 36 -7.16 -26.89 -23.50
N THR A 37 -6.03 -27.51 -23.12
CA THR A 37 -5.75 -28.94 -23.40
C THR A 37 -6.29 -29.49 -24.73
N LEU A 38 -7.45 -30.13 -24.54
CA LEU A 38 -8.15 -30.95 -25.52
C LEU A 38 -9.01 -30.17 -26.52
N SER A 39 -9.39 -28.92 -26.20
CA SER A 39 -10.42 -28.19 -26.96
C SER A 39 -9.96 -26.85 -27.54
N GLY A 40 -8.81 -26.34 -27.12
CA GLY A 40 -8.35 -24.98 -27.43
C GLY A 40 -9.29 -23.90 -26.90
N ALA A 41 -10.31 -24.26 -26.10
CA ALA A 41 -11.31 -23.32 -25.63
C ALA A 41 -10.69 -22.36 -24.60
N PRO A 42 -10.91 -21.04 -24.72
CA PRO A 42 -10.43 -20.07 -23.74
C PRO A 42 -11.16 -20.26 -22.41
N VAL A 43 -10.42 -20.21 -21.31
CA VAL A 43 -10.95 -20.31 -19.95
C VAL A 43 -10.39 -19.18 -19.10
N ALA A 44 -11.26 -18.53 -18.33
CA ALA A 44 -10.84 -17.55 -17.34
C ALA A 44 -10.47 -18.26 -16.05
N LEU A 45 -9.22 -18.13 -15.62
CA LEU A 45 -8.70 -18.67 -14.38
C LEU A 45 -8.69 -17.55 -13.34
N LEU A 46 -9.58 -17.65 -12.35
CA LEU A 46 -9.81 -16.62 -11.34
C LEU A 46 -9.47 -17.16 -9.94
N TRP A 47 -8.68 -16.40 -9.18
CA TRP A 47 -8.42 -16.72 -7.78
C TRP A 47 -9.65 -16.48 -6.90
N ARG A 48 -10.13 -17.54 -6.22
CA ARG A 48 -11.28 -17.50 -5.32
C ARG A 48 -11.00 -18.38 -4.08
N ARG A 49 -11.20 -17.84 -2.88
CA ARG A 49 -11.16 -18.61 -1.61
C ARG A 49 -9.92 -19.51 -1.42
N GLY A 50 -8.73 -19.08 -1.85
CA GLY A 50 -7.49 -19.81 -1.62
C GLY A 50 -7.09 -20.81 -2.70
N GLY A 51 -7.78 -20.82 -3.86
CA GLY A 51 -7.38 -21.58 -5.03
C GLY A 51 -7.88 -20.94 -6.33
N TYR A 52 -7.44 -21.46 -7.47
CA TYR A 52 -7.97 -21.03 -8.77
C TYR A 52 -9.28 -21.74 -9.09
N VAL A 53 -10.14 -21.00 -9.79
CA VAL A 53 -11.38 -21.49 -10.35
C VAL A 53 -11.36 -21.20 -11.84
N ALA A 54 -11.56 -22.24 -12.64
CA ALA A 54 -11.76 -22.15 -14.08
C ALA A 54 -13.22 -21.78 -14.36
N VAL A 55 -13.43 -20.65 -15.03
CA VAL A 55 -14.76 -20.16 -15.43
C VAL A 55 -14.90 -20.33 -16.93
N HIS A 56 -15.89 -21.12 -17.33
CA HIS A 56 -16.23 -21.31 -18.73
C HIS A 56 -16.93 -20.06 -19.29
N PRO A 57 -16.47 -19.48 -20.41
CA PRO A 57 -17.02 -18.23 -20.94
C PRO A 57 -18.46 -18.35 -21.47
N ALA A 58 -18.85 -19.53 -21.98
CA ALA A 58 -20.19 -19.74 -22.56
C ALA A 58 -21.25 -20.09 -21.50
N THR A 59 -20.87 -20.84 -20.45
CA THR A 59 -21.82 -21.37 -19.45
C THR A 59 -21.75 -20.65 -18.11
N GLY A 60 -20.71 -19.84 -17.88
CA GLY A 60 -20.45 -19.22 -16.57
C GLY A 60 -20.14 -20.22 -15.46
N ARG A 61 -19.99 -21.51 -15.79
CA ARG A 61 -19.78 -22.57 -14.81
C ARG A 61 -18.38 -22.45 -14.22
N GLU A 62 -18.34 -22.33 -12.90
CA GLU A 62 -17.12 -22.26 -12.10
C GLU A 62 -16.70 -23.68 -11.68
N THR A 63 -15.50 -24.11 -12.05
CA THR A 63 -14.90 -25.38 -11.62
C THR A 63 -13.58 -25.14 -10.89
N PRO A 64 -13.40 -25.64 -9.66
CA PRO A 64 -12.15 -25.47 -8.92
C PRO A 64 -10.99 -26.17 -9.64
N VAL A 65 -9.82 -25.54 -9.67
CA VAL A 65 -8.60 -26.10 -10.25
C VAL A 65 -7.85 -26.86 -9.16
N GLU A 66 -7.67 -28.15 -9.38
CA GLU A 66 -7.00 -29.10 -8.49
C GLU A 66 -5.93 -29.88 -9.26
N LYS A 67 -5.08 -30.63 -8.55
CA LYS A 67 -4.01 -31.43 -9.18
C LYS A 67 -4.54 -32.38 -10.27
N ALA A 68 -5.78 -32.87 -10.13
CA ALA A 68 -6.41 -33.79 -11.06
C ALA A 68 -6.78 -33.14 -12.41
N ASN A 69 -7.15 -31.86 -12.43
CA ASN A 69 -7.57 -31.14 -13.64
C ASN A 69 -6.55 -30.09 -14.11
N ALA A 70 -5.48 -29.85 -13.35
CA ALA A 70 -4.43 -28.92 -13.71
C ALA A 70 -3.75 -29.26 -15.04
N GLY A 71 -3.69 -30.55 -15.40
CA GLY A 71 -3.18 -31.03 -16.70
C GLY A 71 -4.12 -30.81 -17.89
N GLU A 72 -5.37 -30.38 -17.66
CA GLU A 72 -6.31 -30.03 -18.73
C GLU A 72 -6.05 -28.64 -19.33
N PHE A 73 -5.18 -27.85 -18.71
CA PHE A 73 -4.86 -26.48 -19.12
C PHE A 73 -3.49 -26.42 -19.77
N GLU A 74 -3.36 -25.59 -20.82
CA GLU A 74 -2.07 -25.38 -21.46
C GLU A 74 -1.07 -24.72 -20.51
N PRO A 75 0.24 -25.03 -20.61
CA PRO A 75 1.29 -24.42 -19.79
C PRO A 75 1.47 -22.92 -20.00
N ARG A 76 0.78 -22.31 -20.97
CA ARG A 76 0.88 -20.89 -21.32
C ARG A 76 -0.45 -20.20 -21.05
N ALA A 77 -0.41 -19.23 -20.15
CA ALA A 77 -1.54 -18.36 -19.85
C ALA A 77 -1.20 -16.90 -20.16
N VAL A 78 -2.22 -16.08 -20.31
CA VAL A 78 -2.10 -14.64 -20.52
C VAL A 78 -2.70 -13.90 -19.33
N MET A 79 -1.88 -13.11 -18.64
CA MET A 79 -2.32 -12.22 -17.58
C MET A 79 -2.73 -10.87 -18.18
N PHE A 80 -3.86 -10.33 -17.73
CA PHE A 80 -4.33 -8.99 -18.12
C PHE A 80 -4.03 -7.97 -17.03
N TYR A 81 -3.34 -6.88 -17.38
CA TYR A 81 -3.17 -5.75 -16.48
C TYR A 81 -4.35 -4.79 -16.57
N ARG A 82 -4.99 -4.51 -15.44
CA ARG A 82 -6.12 -3.57 -15.41
C ARG A 82 -5.63 -2.14 -15.73
N PRO A 83 -6.05 -1.53 -16.85
CA PRO A 83 -5.60 -0.19 -17.19
C PRO A 83 -6.22 0.86 -16.26
N LEU A 84 -5.52 1.99 -16.03
CA LEU A 84 -6.14 3.13 -15.38
C LEU A 84 -7.19 3.74 -16.31
N PRO A 85 -8.39 4.11 -15.82
CA PRO A 85 -9.37 4.86 -16.57
C PRO A 85 -8.78 6.09 -17.26
N GLU A 86 -9.11 6.35 -18.52
CA GLU A 86 -8.55 7.47 -19.30
C GLU A 86 -8.89 8.86 -18.68
N ARG A 87 -9.98 8.95 -17.91
CA ARG A 87 -10.39 10.16 -17.18
C ARG A 87 -9.42 10.53 -16.05
N ARG A 88 -9.35 11.83 -15.70
CA ARG A 88 -8.62 12.30 -14.51
C ARG A 88 -9.22 11.63 -13.27
N LEU A 89 -8.42 10.82 -12.58
CA LEU A 89 -8.83 10.16 -11.35
C LEU A 89 -8.51 11.08 -10.17
N GLY A 90 -9.53 11.42 -9.39
CA GLY A 90 -9.32 11.98 -8.06
C GLY A 90 -8.69 10.95 -7.12
N PRO A 91 -8.05 11.38 -6.01
CA PRO A 91 -7.36 10.49 -5.07
C PRO A 91 -8.27 9.39 -4.51
N LEU A 92 -9.54 9.70 -4.22
CA LEU A 92 -10.55 8.74 -3.76
C LEU A 92 -10.91 7.67 -4.81
N ARG A 93 -10.95 8.04 -6.10
CA ARG A 93 -11.23 7.07 -7.18
C ARG A 93 -10.04 6.17 -7.43
N LEU A 94 -8.83 6.71 -7.29
CA LEU A 94 -7.59 5.92 -7.38
C LEU A 94 -7.50 4.94 -6.21
N LEU A 95 -7.83 5.39 -5.00
CA LEU A 95 -7.93 4.53 -3.82
C LEU A 95 -8.97 3.40 -4.03
N ARG A 96 -10.18 3.74 -4.50
CA ARG A 96 -11.22 2.75 -4.80
C ARG A 96 -10.81 1.78 -5.91
N PHE A 97 -10.00 2.22 -6.87
CA PHE A 97 -9.45 1.36 -7.91
C PHE A 97 -8.43 0.36 -7.34
N CYS A 98 -7.53 0.81 -6.46
CA CYS A 98 -6.57 -0.07 -5.75
C CYS A 98 -7.25 -1.07 -4.83
N LEU A 99 -8.33 -0.65 -4.15
CA LEU A 99 -9.08 -1.48 -3.20
C LEU A 99 -10.13 -2.39 -3.87
N ALA A 100 -10.33 -2.26 -5.18
CA ALA A 100 -11.27 -3.09 -5.91
C ALA A 100 -10.68 -4.50 -6.11
N GLY A 101 -11.18 -5.47 -5.35
CA GLY A 101 -10.76 -6.87 -5.39
C GLY A 101 -10.14 -7.37 -4.09
N THR A 102 -9.76 -6.47 -3.18
CA THR A 102 -9.18 -6.77 -1.85
C THR A 102 -10.21 -6.72 -0.72
N ARG A 103 -11.51 -6.85 -1.04
CA ARG A 103 -12.58 -6.78 -0.02
C ARG A 103 -12.40 -7.83 1.09
N GLY A 104 -11.98 -9.05 0.73
CA GLY A 104 -11.71 -10.12 1.69
C GLY A 104 -10.58 -9.76 2.66
N ASP A 105 -9.46 -9.27 2.14
CA ASP A 105 -8.32 -8.80 2.93
C ASP A 105 -8.71 -7.63 3.83
N LEU A 106 -9.51 -6.69 3.31
CA LEU A 106 -10.01 -5.54 4.07
C LEU A 106 -10.94 -5.97 5.20
N THR A 107 -11.85 -6.91 4.96
CA THR A 107 -12.71 -7.46 6.01
C THR A 107 -11.92 -8.25 7.04
N GLY A 108 -10.90 -9.01 6.60
CA GLY A 108 -9.99 -9.73 7.50
C GLY A 108 -9.19 -8.78 8.39
N LEU A 109 -8.65 -7.69 7.82
CA LEU A 109 -7.98 -6.62 8.56
C LEU A 109 -8.90 -5.94 9.56
N LEU A 110 -10.15 -5.64 9.18
CA LEU A 110 -11.14 -5.03 10.07
C LEU A 110 -11.50 -5.97 11.22
N LEU A 111 -11.78 -7.24 10.94
CA LEU A 111 -12.13 -8.24 11.97
C LEU A 111 -10.96 -8.52 12.91
N ALA A 112 -9.77 -8.78 12.36
CA ALA A 112 -8.56 -8.99 13.16
C ALA A 112 -8.22 -7.74 13.98
N GLY A 113 -8.39 -6.55 13.40
CA GLY A 113 -8.24 -5.28 14.10
C GLY A 113 -9.21 -5.15 15.27
N LEU A 114 -10.50 -5.45 15.05
CA LEU A 114 -11.54 -5.36 16.08
C LEU A 114 -11.29 -6.34 17.24
N VAL A 115 -10.87 -7.57 16.94
CA VAL A 115 -10.47 -8.56 17.95
C VAL A 115 -9.26 -8.06 18.74
N THR A 116 -8.23 -7.55 18.04
CA THR A 116 -7.02 -7.02 18.69
C THR A 116 -7.36 -5.82 19.58
N VAL A 117 -8.25 -4.93 19.15
CA VAL A 117 -8.74 -3.81 19.96
C VAL A 117 -9.47 -4.31 21.20
N GLY A 118 -10.38 -5.28 21.05
CA GLY A 118 -11.14 -5.85 22.16
C GLY A 118 -10.24 -6.52 23.20
N LEU A 119 -9.28 -7.33 22.74
CA LEU A 119 -8.28 -7.96 23.62
C LEU A 119 -7.36 -6.93 24.27
N GLY A 120 -6.95 -5.89 23.54
CA GLY A 120 -6.15 -4.79 24.08
C GLY A 120 -6.89 -4.00 25.17
N ALA A 121 -8.21 -3.84 25.04
CA ALA A 121 -9.06 -3.19 26.04
C ALA A 121 -9.27 -4.06 27.30
N LEU A 122 -9.03 -5.38 27.25
CA LEU A 122 -9.06 -6.21 28.46
C LEU A 122 -8.01 -5.79 29.48
N VAL A 123 -6.84 -5.32 29.03
CA VAL A 123 -5.73 -4.92 29.93
C VAL A 123 -6.13 -3.79 30.89
N PRO A 124 -6.65 -2.63 30.43
CA PRO A 124 -7.07 -1.56 31.35
C PRO A 124 -8.28 -1.99 32.21
N ILE A 125 -9.22 -2.78 31.69
CA ILE A 125 -10.36 -3.28 32.47
C ILE A 125 -9.91 -4.23 33.58
N ALA A 126 -9.02 -5.18 33.26
CA ALA A 126 -8.45 -6.12 34.20
C ALA A 126 -7.65 -5.40 35.28
N THR A 127 -6.79 -4.46 34.89
CA THR A 127 -6.03 -3.61 35.82
C THR A 127 -6.96 -2.83 36.75
N GLY A 128 -8.03 -2.23 36.21
CA GLY A 128 -9.03 -1.51 36.99
C GLY A 128 -9.75 -2.39 38.03
N LYS A 129 -10.17 -3.61 37.64
CA LYS A 129 -10.80 -4.55 38.58
C LYS A 129 -9.85 -5.12 39.62
N VAL A 130 -8.61 -5.43 39.23
CA VAL A 130 -7.59 -5.94 40.15
C VAL A 130 -7.29 -4.90 41.23
N LEU A 131 -6.98 -3.66 40.83
CA LEU A 131 -6.67 -2.59 41.78
C LEU A 131 -7.89 -2.13 42.59
N GLY A 132 -9.08 -2.09 41.97
CA GLY A 132 -10.29 -1.54 42.57
C GLY A 132 -11.10 -2.51 43.44
N GLU A 133 -11.18 -3.80 43.08
CA GLU A 133 -12.02 -4.79 43.79
C GLU A 133 -11.22 -5.93 44.42
N PHE A 134 -10.25 -6.50 43.70
CA PHE A 134 -9.61 -7.76 44.14
C PHE A 134 -8.49 -7.56 45.16
N VAL A 135 -7.68 -6.50 45.01
CA VAL A 135 -6.62 -6.16 45.98
C VAL A 135 -7.22 -5.75 47.34
N PRO A 136 -8.25 -4.89 47.43
CA PRO A 136 -8.88 -4.55 48.72
C PRO A 136 -9.52 -5.75 49.43
N LYS A 137 -9.99 -6.75 48.68
CA LYS A 137 -10.62 -7.97 49.22
C LYS A 137 -9.64 -9.12 49.47
N ALA A 138 -8.33 -8.91 49.23
CA ALA A 138 -7.27 -9.93 49.37
C ALA A 138 -7.56 -11.26 48.63
N GLN A 139 -8.30 -11.23 47.52
CA GLN A 139 -8.70 -12.42 46.76
C GLN A 139 -7.60 -12.85 45.77
N THR A 140 -6.51 -13.42 46.29
CA THR A 140 -5.33 -13.84 45.50
C THR A 140 -5.66 -14.81 44.36
N GLY A 141 -6.63 -15.72 44.54
CA GLY A 141 -7.05 -16.65 43.49
C GLY A 141 -7.65 -15.97 42.25
N LEU A 142 -8.51 -14.96 42.45
CA LEU A 142 -9.11 -14.20 41.35
C LEU A 142 -8.09 -13.32 40.63
N ILE A 143 -7.11 -12.77 41.36
CA ILE A 143 -6.00 -12.01 40.77
C ILE A 143 -5.18 -12.90 39.82
N VAL A 144 -4.81 -14.11 40.26
CA VAL A 144 -4.04 -15.05 39.42
C VAL A 144 -4.83 -15.45 38.17
N GLN A 145 -6.14 -15.72 38.30
CA GLN A 145 -6.99 -16.08 37.16
C GLN A 145 -7.10 -14.93 36.14
N VAL A 146 -7.24 -13.69 36.60
CA VAL A 146 -7.28 -12.51 35.72
C VAL A 146 -5.93 -12.28 35.04
N CYS A 147 -4.81 -12.39 35.76
CA CYS A 147 -3.48 -12.31 35.17
C CYS A 147 -3.26 -13.36 34.08
N LEU A 148 -3.68 -14.61 34.33
CA LEU A 148 -3.55 -15.71 33.39
C LEU A 148 -4.45 -15.51 32.15
N ALA A 149 -5.66 -14.98 32.33
CA ALA A 149 -6.54 -14.58 31.23
C ALA A 149 -5.94 -13.45 30.37
N VAL A 150 -5.34 -12.43 31.01
CA VAL A 150 -4.65 -11.33 30.29
C VAL A 150 -3.44 -11.87 29.53
N MET A 151 -2.67 -12.79 30.12
CA MET A 151 -1.51 -13.41 29.47
C MET A 151 -1.92 -14.21 28.23
N LEU A 152 -2.94 -15.07 28.35
CA LEU A 152 -3.52 -15.80 27.21
C LEU A 152 -4.06 -14.85 26.13
N SER A 153 -4.78 -13.80 26.53
CA SER A 153 -5.33 -12.81 25.60
C SER A 153 -4.22 -12.06 24.83
N SER A 154 -3.07 -11.82 25.46
CA SER A 154 -1.92 -11.18 24.83
C SER A 154 -1.28 -12.06 23.77
N VAL A 155 -1.20 -13.38 24.00
CA VAL A 155 -0.72 -14.34 23.00
C VAL A 155 -1.66 -14.38 21.79
N VAL A 156 -2.98 -14.40 22.03
CA VAL A 156 -3.98 -14.34 20.95
C VAL A 156 -3.87 -13.02 20.19
N ALA A 157 -3.76 -11.89 20.88
CA ALA A 157 -3.58 -10.58 20.26
C ALA A 157 -2.31 -10.52 19.39
N ALA A 158 -1.20 -11.10 19.85
CA ALA A 158 0.03 -11.19 19.07
C ALA A 158 -0.14 -12.00 17.77
N ALA A 159 -0.87 -13.12 17.82
CA ALA A 159 -1.18 -13.92 16.64
C ALA A 159 -2.04 -13.13 15.61
N PHE A 160 -3.05 -12.39 16.08
CA PHE A 160 -3.86 -11.52 15.22
C PHE A 160 -3.05 -10.35 14.65
N MET A 161 -2.13 -9.75 15.42
CA MET A 161 -1.22 -8.72 14.93
C MET A 161 -0.30 -9.26 13.81
N LEU A 162 0.21 -10.49 13.95
CA LEU A 162 1.00 -11.14 12.91
C LEU A 162 0.17 -11.36 11.64
N LEU A 163 -1.05 -11.90 11.77
CA LEU A 163 -1.97 -12.08 10.64
C LEU A 163 -2.28 -10.75 9.94
N GLN A 164 -2.46 -9.69 10.73
CA GLN A 164 -2.70 -8.34 10.23
C GLN A 164 -1.51 -7.82 9.42
N ASN A 165 -0.29 -7.93 9.94
CA ASN A 165 0.94 -7.52 9.24
C ASN A 165 1.14 -8.29 7.94
N LEU A 166 0.92 -9.61 7.93
CA LEU A 166 0.99 -10.43 6.72
C LEU A 166 -0.06 -10.00 5.68
N THR A 167 -1.27 -9.66 6.13
CA THR A 167 -2.34 -9.18 5.24
C THR A 167 -2.01 -7.81 4.66
N ILE A 168 -1.39 -6.91 5.44
CA ILE A 168 -0.90 -5.61 4.96
C ILE A 168 0.18 -5.81 3.89
N LEU A 169 1.15 -6.71 4.12
CA LEU A 169 2.20 -7.02 3.15
C LEU A 169 1.63 -7.57 1.85
N ARG A 170 0.65 -8.48 1.93
CA ARG A 170 -0.06 -9.00 0.75
C ARG A 170 -0.80 -7.89 0.00
N LEU A 171 -1.48 -7.00 0.72
CA LEU A 171 -2.17 -5.86 0.14
C LEU A 171 -1.20 -4.92 -0.59
N GLU A 172 -0.06 -4.62 0.03
CA GLU A 172 1.00 -3.78 -0.56
C GLU A 172 1.53 -4.39 -1.86
N GLY A 173 1.88 -5.68 -1.85
CA GLY A 173 2.35 -6.40 -3.03
C GLY A 173 1.30 -6.44 -4.16
N ARG A 174 0.02 -6.64 -3.84
CA ARG A 174 -1.05 -6.68 -4.85
C ARG A 174 -1.33 -5.30 -5.47
N ILE A 175 -1.32 -4.25 -4.65
CA ILE A 175 -1.44 -2.88 -5.17
C ILE A 175 -0.19 -2.55 -6.00
N GLU A 176 0.99 -3.06 -5.62
CA GLU A 176 2.21 -2.88 -6.39
C GLU A 176 2.14 -3.50 -7.78
N ALA A 177 1.76 -4.78 -7.85
CA ALA A 177 1.64 -5.54 -9.09
C ALA A 177 0.59 -4.97 -10.06
N THR A 178 -0.40 -4.23 -9.56
CA THR A 178 -1.47 -3.63 -10.38
C THR A 178 -1.17 -2.19 -10.77
N LEU A 179 -0.73 -1.35 -9.81
CA LEU A 179 -0.58 0.08 -10.02
C LEU A 179 0.65 0.41 -10.88
N GLN A 180 1.77 -0.28 -10.67
CA GLN A 180 3.02 0.06 -11.36
C GLN A 180 2.94 -0.19 -12.87
N PRO A 181 2.48 -1.37 -13.36
CA PRO A 181 2.28 -1.56 -14.79
C PRO A 181 1.26 -0.59 -15.39
N ALA A 182 0.20 -0.26 -14.65
CA ALA A 182 -0.84 0.63 -15.11
C ALA A 182 -0.34 2.09 -15.27
N VAL A 183 0.53 2.54 -14.37
CA VAL A 183 1.20 3.85 -14.47
C VAL A 183 2.13 3.89 -15.68
N TRP A 184 2.94 2.85 -15.87
CA TRP A 184 3.82 2.74 -17.04
C TRP A 184 3.03 2.70 -18.35
N ASP A 185 1.93 1.94 -18.40
CA ASP A 185 1.04 1.91 -19.56
C ASP A 185 0.50 3.30 -19.88
N ARG A 186 0.08 4.08 -18.87
CA ARG A 186 -0.41 5.43 -19.07
C ARG A 186 0.69 6.41 -19.50
N LEU A 187 1.88 6.34 -18.90
CA LEU A 187 3.01 7.17 -19.29
C LEU A 187 3.38 6.96 -20.76
N LEU A 188 3.44 5.70 -21.21
CA LEU A 188 3.78 5.36 -22.59
C LEU A 188 2.73 5.77 -23.63
N ARG A 189 1.49 6.09 -23.20
CA ARG A 189 0.41 6.55 -24.08
C ARG A 189 0.28 8.07 -24.16
N LEU A 190 1.08 8.81 -23.40
CA LEU A 190 1.00 10.27 -23.40
C LEU A 190 1.54 10.85 -24.73
N PRO A 191 0.94 11.94 -25.24
CA PRO A 191 1.38 12.57 -26.48
C PRO A 191 2.81 13.11 -26.33
N THR A 192 3.55 13.18 -27.44
CA THR A 192 4.94 13.66 -27.50
C THR A 192 5.11 15.06 -26.89
N LYS A 193 4.11 15.94 -27.02
CA LYS A 193 4.08 17.27 -26.38
C LYS A 193 4.28 17.23 -24.86
N PHE A 194 3.81 16.19 -24.19
CA PHE A 194 4.02 16.02 -22.74
C PHE A 194 5.49 15.77 -22.39
N PHE A 195 6.22 15.05 -23.25
CA PHE A 195 7.63 14.74 -23.07
C PHE A 195 8.55 15.91 -23.44
N THR A 196 8.11 16.81 -24.31
CA THR A 196 8.88 18.03 -24.64
C THR A 196 8.83 19.09 -23.54
N GLU A 197 7.76 19.11 -22.73
CA GLU A 197 7.57 20.09 -21.65
C GLU A 197 8.21 19.66 -20.31
N ARG A 198 8.67 18.41 -20.18
CA ARG A 198 9.12 17.81 -18.90
C ARG A 198 10.44 17.09 -19.02
N SER A 199 11.31 17.24 -18.03
CA SER A 199 12.60 16.54 -18.02
C SER A 199 12.44 15.06 -17.67
N THR A 200 13.38 14.23 -18.14
CA THR A 200 13.44 12.80 -17.80
C THR A 200 13.53 12.58 -16.29
N GLY A 201 14.23 13.45 -15.57
CA GLY A 201 14.35 13.40 -14.10
C GLY A 201 13.02 13.69 -13.38
N GLU A 202 12.22 14.63 -13.89
CA GLU A 202 10.88 14.90 -13.35
C GLU A 202 9.93 13.71 -13.56
N LEU A 203 9.99 13.08 -14.74
CA LEU A 203 9.17 11.90 -15.06
C LEU A 203 9.56 10.69 -14.19
N ALA A 204 10.87 10.45 -14.01
CA ALA A 204 11.35 9.38 -13.13
C ALA A 204 10.95 9.62 -11.67
N SER A 205 11.10 10.86 -11.18
CA SER A 205 10.67 11.26 -9.83
C SER A 205 9.15 11.11 -9.63
N ALA A 206 8.34 11.48 -10.64
CA ALA A 206 6.90 11.29 -10.60
C ALA A 206 6.50 9.81 -10.58
N ALA A 207 7.16 8.96 -11.38
CA ALA A 207 6.92 7.52 -11.40
C ALA A 207 7.25 6.88 -10.05
N MET A 208 8.39 7.23 -9.44
CA MET A 208 8.76 6.74 -8.10
C MET A 208 7.86 7.29 -6.99
N GLY A 209 7.40 8.55 -7.13
CA GLY A 209 6.47 9.16 -6.19
C GLY A 209 5.13 8.43 -6.09
N ILE A 210 4.69 7.78 -7.17
CA ILE A 210 3.48 6.97 -7.15
C ILE A 210 3.66 5.71 -6.28
N SER A 211 4.83 5.07 -6.34
CA SER A 211 5.17 3.96 -5.44
C SER A 211 5.18 4.39 -3.97
N ALA A 212 5.65 5.61 -3.67
CA ALA A 212 5.62 6.17 -2.31
C ALA A 212 4.19 6.45 -1.83
N ILE A 213 3.34 7.07 -2.66
CA ILE A 213 1.93 7.32 -2.34
C ILE A 213 1.20 5.99 -2.10
N ARG A 214 1.46 4.98 -2.95
CA ARG A 214 0.93 3.64 -2.80
C ARG A 214 1.31 3.02 -1.45
N ARG A 215 2.57 3.08 -1.06
CA ARG A 215 3.05 2.54 0.23
C ARG A 215 2.37 3.21 1.42
N LEU A 216 2.15 4.52 1.35
CA LEU A 216 1.36 5.23 2.37
C LEU A 216 -0.09 4.77 2.40
N LEU A 217 -0.74 4.61 1.24
CA LEU A 217 -2.13 4.15 1.18
C LEU A 217 -2.31 2.70 1.66
N ALA A 218 -1.40 1.80 1.30
CA ALA A 218 -1.47 0.39 1.64
C ALA A 218 -1.05 0.12 3.11
N GLY A 219 -0.03 0.81 3.62
CA GLY A 219 0.50 0.58 4.97
C GLY A 219 -0.09 1.49 6.05
N VAL A 220 -0.26 2.79 5.76
CA VAL A 220 -0.71 3.76 6.78
C VAL A 220 -2.23 3.75 6.92
N GLY A 221 -2.98 3.52 5.83
CA GLY A 221 -4.45 3.51 5.86
C GLY A 221 -5.05 2.54 6.89
N PRO A 222 -4.75 1.23 6.82
CA PRO A 222 -5.24 0.25 7.79
C PRO A 222 -4.81 0.56 9.23
N THR A 223 -3.55 0.98 9.41
CA THR A 223 -2.98 1.36 10.71
C THR A 223 -3.74 2.54 11.33
N VAL A 224 -4.06 3.58 10.54
CA VAL A 224 -4.85 4.73 11.00
C VAL A 224 -6.26 4.30 11.38
N ALA A 225 -6.93 3.48 10.57
CA ALA A 225 -8.27 2.98 10.88
C ALA A 225 -8.30 2.20 12.20
N GLN A 226 -7.28 1.37 12.44
CA GLN A 226 -7.11 0.64 13.70
C GLN A 226 -6.86 1.58 14.86
N SER A 227 -5.90 2.50 14.77
CA SER A 227 -5.60 3.46 15.83
C SER A 227 -6.81 4.32 16.19
N VAL A 228 -7.61 4.74 15.21
CA VAL A 228 -8.88 5.46 15.43
C VAL A 228 -9.89 4.57 16.15
N THR A 229 -10.00 3.29 15.78
CA THR A 229 -10.89 2.33 16.43
C THR A 229 -10.48 2.09 17.89
N VAL A 230 -9.19 1.85 18.15
CA VAL A 230 -8.64 1.69 19.50
C VAL A 230 -8.87 2.94 20.33
N GLY A 231 -8.58 4.12 19.76
CA GLY A 231 -8.78 5.41 20.41
C GLY A 231 -10.24 5.66 20.76
N ALA A 232 -11.17 5.35 19.84
CA ALA A 232 -12.60 5.48 20.07
C ALA A 232 -13.09 4.56 21.19
N VAL A 233 -12.69 3.28 21.18
CA VAL A 233 -13.07 2.32 22.23
C VAL A 233 -12.54 2.75 23.61
N ASN A 234 -11.27 3.17 23.69
CA ASN A 234 -10.69 3.67 24.94
C ASN A 234 -11.35 4.97 25.41
N LEU A 235 -11.71 5.88 24.50
CA LEU A 235 -12.41 7.10 24.82
C LEU A 235 -13.81 6.82 25.38
N VAL A 236 -14.54 5.87 24.80
CA VAL A 236 -15.85 5.42 25.30
C VAL A 236 -15.70 4.79 26.70
N LEU A 237 -14.70 3.93 26.91
CA LEU A 237 -14.37 3.38 28.22
C LEU A 237 -14.07 4.47 29.25
N LEU A 238 -13.30 5.49 28.87
CA LEU A 238 -12.95 6.60 29.74
C LEU A 238 -14.17 7.46 30.10
N LEU A 239 -15.06 7.72 29.15
CA LEU A 239 -16.34 8.41 29.37
C LEU A 239 -17.24 7.65 30.35
N TRP A 240 -17.22 6.31 30.28
CA TRP A 240 -17.99 5.46 31.19
C TRP A 240 -17.41 5.44 32.61
N PHE A 241 -16.09 5.53 32.75
CA PHE A 241 -15.41 5.54 34.05
C PHE A 241 -15.47 6.90 34.75
N SER A 242 -15.23 8.00 34.02
CA SER A 242 -15.21 9.36 34.58
C SER A 242 -15.32 10.43 33.48
N VAL A 243 -16.46 11.11 33.43
CA VAL A 243 -16.74 12.24 32.53
C VAL A 243 -15.72 13.40 32.65
N PRO A 244 -15.30 13.87 33.84
CA PRO A 244 -14.34 14.98 33.94
C PRO A 244 -12.94 14.60 33.42
N MET A 245 -12.46 13.37 33.67
CA MET A 245 -11.18 12.90 33.13
C MET A 245 -11.24 12.70 31.61
N ALA A 246 -12.39 12.26 31.09
CA ALA A 246 -12.61 12.15 29.65
C ALA A 246 -12.58 13.51 28.94
N LEU A 247 -13.22 14.54 29.52
CA LEU A 247 -13.15 15.91 29.00
C LEU A 247 -11.72 16.47 29.00
N ALA A 248 -10.95 16.23 30.06
CA ALA A 248 -9.54 16.60 30.11
C ALA A 248 -8.71 15.90 29.03
N ALA A 249 -8.93 14.59 28.83
CA ALA A 249 -8.26 13.81 27.79
C ALA A 249 -8.63 14.31 26.38
N ILE A 250 -9.90 14.62 26.12
CA ILE A 250 -10.35 15.20 24.83
C ILE A 250 -9.68 16.56 24.61
N GLY A 251 -9.63 17.42 25.63
CA GLY A 251 -8.96 18.72 25.56
C GLY A 251 -7.48 18.57 25.18
N MET A 252 -6.78 17.63 25.82
CA MET A 252 -5.38 17.35 25.50
C MET A 252 -5.22 16.79 24.08
N LEU A 253 -6.13 15.91 23.64
CA LEU A 253 -6.12 15.34 22.29
C LEU A 253 -6.31 16.43 21.23
N VAL A 254 -7.20 17.39 21.45
CA VAL A 254 -7.40 18.55 20.55
C VAL A 254 -6.16 19.42 20.47
N VAL A 255 -5.51 19.71 21.60
CA VAL A 255 -4.26 20.49 21.63
C VAL A 255 -3.15 19.77 20.86
N VAL A 256 -2.93 18.48 21.14
CA VAL A 256 -1.95 17.67 20.44
C VAL A 256 -2.25 17.62 18.95
N ALA A 257 -3.50 17.33 18.57
CA ALA A 257 -3.92 17.30 17.17
C ALA A 257 -3.68 18.64 16.47
N GLY A 258 -3.98 19.77 17.12
CA GLY A 258 -3.73 21.11 16.59
C GLY A 258 -2.25 21.39 16.36
N VAL A 259 -1.38 21.05 17.32
CA VAL A 259 0.07 21.19 17.20
C VAL A 259 0.61 20.32 16.07
N PHE A 260 0.20 19.05 16.00
CA PHE A 260 0.61 18.14 14.93
C PHE A 260 0.12 18.59 13.55
N LEU A 261 -1.11 19.11 13.44
CA LEU A 261 -1.62 19.67 12.18
C LEU A 261 -0.82 20.91 11.76
N GLY A 262 -0.54 21.81 12.70
CA GLY A 262 0.23 23.03 12.43
C GLY A 262 1.64 22.69 11.93
N LEU A 263 2.35 21.83 12.66
CA LEU A 263 3.68 21.35 12.28
C LEU A 263 3.63 20.58 10.96
N GLY A 264 2.64 19.72 10.75
CA GLY A 264 2.49 18.93 9.53
C GLY A 264 2.24 19.80 8.29
N LEU A 265 1.34 20.78 8.37
CA LEU A 265 1.08 21.72 7.27
C LEU A 265 2.32 22.57 6.96
N TRP A 266 3.06 22.98 8.00
CA TRP A 266 4.31 23.71 7.83
C TRP A 266 5.38 22.83 7.15
N GLN A 267 5.54 21.60 7.63
CA GLN A 267 6.49 20.63 7.09
C GLN A 267 6.20 20.30 5.63
N VAL A 268 4.93 20.09 5.26
CA VAL A 268 4.53 19.84 3.85
C VAL A 268 4.89 21.03 2.95
N ARG A 269 4.75 22.26 3.44
CA ARG A 269 5.11 23.47 2.67
C ARG A 269 6.61 23.51 2.37
N TRP A 270 7.46 23.16 3.33
CA TRP A 270 8.91 23.06 3.12
C TRP A 270 9.30 21.85 2.26
N GLN A 271 8.70 20.68 2.49
CA GLN A 271 8.95 19.48 1.70
C GLN A 271 8.66 19.72 0.21
N ARG A 272 7.57 20.41 -0.13
CA ARG A 272 7.27 20.76 -1.54
C ARG A 272 8.36 21.64 -2.17
N ARG A 273 8.91 22.60 -1.43
CA ARG A 273 10.03 23.44 -1.91
C ARG A 273 11.29 22.60 -2.09
N LEU A 274 11.58 21.73 -1.14
CA LEU A 274 12.74 20.85 -1.17
C LEU A 274 12.70 19.90 -2.38
N VAL A 275 11.56 19.25 -2.64
CA VAL A 275 11.36 18.36 -3.80
C VAL A 275 11.63 19.08 -5.12
N LYS A 276 11.15 20.32 -5.29
CA LYS A 276 11.43 21.11 -6.52
C LYS A 276 12.92 21.40 -6.68
N LEU A 277 13.61 21.71 -5.58
CA LEU A 277 15.04 22.03 -5.60
C LEU A 277 15.89 20.79 -5.89
N THR A 278 15.59 19.67 -5.24
CA THR A 278 16.22 18.37 -5.50
C THR A 278 16.04 17.93 -6.95
N ASN A 279 14.85 18.10 -7.52
CA ASN A 279 14.62 17.79 -8.93
C ASN A 279 15.47 18.68 -9.86
N LYS A 280 15.63 19.97 -9.56
CA LYS A 280 16.53 20.87 -10.31
C LYS A 280 18.00 20.44 -10.22
N LEU A 281 18.46 20.07 -9.02
CA LEU A 281 19.82 19.57 -8.80
C LEU A 281 20.09 18.28 -9.57
N ASN A 282 19.18 17.31 -9.49
CA ASN A 282 19.28 16.06 -10.24
C ASN A 282 19.34 16.33 -11.74
N ASN A 283 18.46 17.21 -12.26
CA ASN A 283 18.46 17.55 -13.68
C ASN A 283 19.78 18.20 -14.13
N GLN A 284 20.36 19.09 -13.32
CA GLN A 284 21.66 19.69 -13.62
C GLN A 284 22.78 18.66 -13.58
N ALA A 285 22.82 17.77 -12.58
CA ALA A 285 23.79 16.69 -12.52
C ALA A 285 23.73 15.81 -13.78
N PHE A 286 22.52 15.43 -14.23
CA PHE A 286 22.33 14.69 -15.49
C PHE A 286 22.81 15.47 -16.72
N GLN A 287 22.56 16.78 -16.78
CA GLN A 287 23.03 17.63 -17.88
C GLN A 287 24.55 17.76 -17.90
N THR A 288 25.18 17.95 -16.74
CA THR A 288 26.64 18.01 -16.60
C THR A 288 27.28 16.68 -17.01
N LEU A 289 26.71 15.55 -16.59
CA LEU A 289 27.19 14.21 -16.99
C LEU A 289 27.05 13.97 -18.51
N ARG A 290 25.93 14.35 -19.12
CA ARG A 290 25.75 14.27 -20.59
C ARG A 290 26.67 15.25 -21.34
N GLY A 291 26.96 16.40 -20.76
CA GLY A 291 27.84 17.43 -21.31
C GLY A 291 29.32 17.23 -20.99
N LEU A 292 29.68 16.20 -20.22
CA LEU A 292 31.04 15.97 -19.72
C LEU A 292 32.09 15.88 -20.83
N PRO A 293 31.83 15.24 -21.99
CA PRO A 293 32.78 15.25 -23.10
C PRO A 293 33.08 16.67 -23.60
N LYS A 294 32.07 17.55 -23.67
CA LYS A 294 32.24 18.95 -24.10
C LYS A 294 32.98 19.77 -23.05
N LEU A 295 32.70 19.54 -21.77
CA LEU A 295 33.38 20.20 -20.66
C LEU A 295 34.87 19.83 -20.58
N ARG A 296 35.21 18.57 -20.88
CA ARG A 296 36.60 18.11 -20.98
C ARG A 296 37.36 18.77 -22.10
N VAL A 297 36.75 18.86 -23.29
CA VAL A 297 37.35 19.55 -24.45
C VAL A 297 37.58 21.03 -24.16
N ALA A 298 36.70 21.66 -23.38
CA ALA A 298 36.81 23.07 -22.99
C ALA A 298 37.63 23.30 -21.70
N ALA A 299 38.18 22.27 -21.06
CA ALA A 299 38.82 22.33 -19.73
C ALA A 299 37.99 23.05 -18.64
N ALA A 300 36.65 23.01 -18.76
CA ALA A 300 35.72 23.79 -17.93
C ALA A 300 35.11 22.97 -16.78
N GLU A 301 35.73 21.86 -16.39
CA GLU A 301 35.23 20.95 -15.35
C GLU A 301 35.09 21.64 -13.99
N ASN A 302 36.08 22.45 -13.60
CA ASN A 302 36.07 23.21 -12.35
C ASN A 302 34.92 24.23 -12.30
N TYR A 303 34.59 24.85 -13.44
CA TYR A 303 33.47 25.79 -13.53
C TYR A 303 32.12 25.06 -13.37
N ALA A 304 31.96 23.91 -14.02
CA ALA A 304 30.77 23.08 -13.86
C ALA A 304 30.61 22.53 -12.42
N TYR A 305 31.72 22.18 -11.77
CA TYR A 305 31.73 21.77 -10.36
C TYR A 305 31.34 22.92 -9.43
N ALA A 306 31.90 24.12 -9.61
CA ALA A 306 31.56 25.30 -8.82
C ALA A 306 30.05 25.65 -8.94
N ALA A 307 29.51 25.64 -10.16
CA ALA A 307 28.09 25.89 -10.43
C ALA A 307 27.15 24.82 -9.84
N TRP A 308 27.63 23.59 -9.68
CA TRP A 308 26.89 22.54 -8.98
C TRP A 308 27.00 22.71 -7.46
N ALA A 309 28.20 22.96 -6.94
CA ALA A 309 28.50 23.11 -5.52
C ALA A 309 27.73 24.27 -4.88
N GLU A 310 27.59 25.41 -5.56
CA GLU A 310 26.81 26.55 -5.08
C GLU A 310 25.33 26.20 -4.87
N ARG A 311 24.71 25.51 -5.84
CA ARG A 311 23.32 25.08 -5.75
C ARG A 311 23.14 23.95 -4.74
N PHE A 312 24.13 23.08 -4.61
CA PHE A 312 24.15 22.05 -3.57
C PHE A 312 24.19 22.67 -2.17
N ALA A 313 25.03 23.69 -1.96
CA ALA A 313 25.08 24.46 -0.71
C ALA A 313 23.72 25.12 -0.40
N HIS A 314 23.09 25.75 -1.40
CA HIS A 314 21.75 26.33 -1.23
C HIS A 314 20.68 25.28 -0.87
N SER A 315 20.80 24.06 -1.40
CA SER A 315 19.90 22.96 -1.04
C SER A 315 20.11 22.46 0.39
N ARG A 316 21.35 22.43 0.87
CA ARG A 316 21.68 22.06 2.25
C ARG A 316 21.14 23.07 3.26
N GLU A 317 21.23 24.36 2.96
CA GLU A 317 20.63 25.41 3.80
C GLU A 317 19.10 25.25 3.90
N LEU A 318 18.45 24.88 2.79
CA LEU A 318 17.02 24.56 2.78
C LEU A 318 16.68 23.26 3.52
N GLN A 319 17.55 22.24 3.48
CA GLN A 319 17.39 21.03 4.31
C GLN A 319 17.46 21.35 5.80
N ARG A 320 18.45 22.17 6.20
CA ARG A 320 18.61 22.59 7.60
C ARG A 320 17.39 23.36 8.10
N ARG A 321 16.84 24.27 7.30
CA ARG A 321 15.61 25.01 7.62
C ARG A 321 14.35 24.13 7.61
N ALA A 322 14.36 23.03 6.86
CA ALA A 322 13.27 22.05 6.83
C ALA A 322 13.32 21.05 8.01
N GLY A 323 14.30 21.17 8.92
CA GLY A 323 14.38 20.38 10.15
C GLY A 323 14.96 18.98 9.95
N ARG A 324 15.87 18.79 8.99
CA ARG A 324 16.74 17.62 8.88
C ARG A 324 18.20 18.03 8.99
#